data_AF-A0A3E0PXH2-F1
#
_entry.id   AF-A0A3E0PXH2-F1
#
_cell.length_a   1.000
_cell.length_b   1.000
_cell.length_c   1.000
_cell.angle_alpha   90.00
_cell.angle_beta   90.00
_cell.angle_gamma   90.00
#
_symmetry.space_group_name_H-M   'P 1'
#
loop_
_entity.id
_entity.type
_entity.pdbx_description
1 polymer ?
#
loop_
_entity_poly.entity_id
_entity_poly.type
_entity_poly.pdbx_seq_one_letter_code
_entity_poly.pdbx_strand_id
1 'polypeptide(L)'
;MSAFEIAIAAMITMFAVSAALLVGVVVLKWVNGKRRRARERRHAAYLKLLSKHIAAPGSIEGLTFRQAGDDAFIDALIDIRHTLTGLATDELTQVLDRTELIAYQSARLRSRFPLGRRLRAVVSLAEIGDARAAKVLMEHLDDRVPEVRVQSARGLARMRYTPAIDIILQRFDTESPWVQTRFAESLALFGRDAVWPLTAYIRVHHQQGDVGITEMIRVLGVIGDSEVGPTLAELLYTVENVEVKIALIETLGIVGGPMALRPLRRMSQSSDWRVRAKTAAAFGEIGDPSVIPVLNEGLSDPSWWTRRNSAAALADLPGGLDVLYSALDSPDEFTRDAAAEALADSGELIAARDRLEAGGSDPRDMRLVGYMHQPTEAVA
;
A
#
# COMPACT_ATOMS: atom_id res chain seq x y z
N MET A 1 27.89 38.10 46.43
CA MET A 1 26.56 37.61 46.06
C MET A 1 26.42 36.21 46.64
N SER A 2 25.42 35.97 47.49
CA SER A 2 25.23 34.66 48.11
C SER A 2 24.70 33.64 47.09
N ALA A 3 24.93 32.34 47.32
CA ALA A 3 24.39 31.29 46.45
C ALA A 3 22.86 31.38 46.29
N PHE A 4 22.18 31.90 47.32
CA PHE A 4 20.74 32.16 47.33
C PHE A 4 20.32 33.27 46.34
N GLU A 5 21.07 34.37 46.29
CA GLU A 5 20.80 35.47 45.33
C GLU A 5 20.99 35.03 43.88
N ILE A 6 21.99 34.17 43.62
CA ILE A 6 22.23 33.59 42.28
C ILE A 6 21.06 32.68 41.88
N ALA A 7 20.55 31.85 42.80
CA ALA A 7 19.43 30.96 42.53
C ALA A 7 18.13 31.73 42.21
N ILE A 8 17.86 32.81 42.95
CA ILE A 8 16.69 33.67 42.69
C ILE A 8 16.82 34.36 41.31
N ALA A 9 17.99 34.93 41.00
CA ALA A 9 18.21 35.56 39.70
C ALA A 9 18.05 34.58 38.53
N ALA A 10 18.57 33.35 38.67
CA ALA A 10 18.39 32.29 37.69
C ALA A 10 16.92 31.90 37.50
N MET A 11 16.16 31.78 38.59
CA MET A 11 14.73 31.44 38.55
C MET A 11 13.89 32.53 37.86
N ILE A 12 14.15 33.80 38.18
CA ILE A 12 13.50 34.94 37.53
C ILE A 12 13.81 34.96 36.03
N THR A 13 15.08 34.72 35.67
CA THR A 13 15.51 34.68 34.26
C THR A 13 14.83 33.55 33.50
N MET A 14 14.78 32.35 34.09
CA MET A 14 14.10 31.20 33.50
C MET A 14 12.60 31.47 33.31
N PHE A 15 11.94 32.04 34.33
CA PHE A 15 10.53 32.42 34.24
C PHE A 15 10.29 33.47 33.15
N ALA A 16 11.15 34.48 33.05
CA ALA A 16 11.06 35.50 32.01
C ALA A 16 11.23 34.92 30.60
N VAL A 17 12.19 34.01 30.40
CA VAL A 17 12.39 33.30 29.12
C VAL A 17 11.16 32.44 28.79
N SER A 18 10.65 31.67 29.75
CA SER A 18 9.45 30.86 29.56
C SER A 18 8.21 31.70 29.24
N ALA A 19 8.03 32.84 29.93
CA ALA A 19 6.94 33.77 29.66
C ALA A 19 7.05 34.40 28.26
N ALA A 20 8.27 34.80 27.85
CA ALA A 20 8.52 35.33 26.52
C ALA A 20 8.25 34.29 25.41
N LEU A 21 8.65 33.03 25.62
CA LEU A 21 8.35 31.92 24.71
C LEU A 21 6.83 31.69 24.61
N LEU A 22 6.12 31.70 25.74
CA LEU A 22 4.67 31.53 25.78
C LEU A 22 3.95 32.65 25.02
N VAL A 23 4.34 33.90 25.26
CA VAL A 23 3.81 35.06 24.51
C VAL A 23 4.11 34.91 23.02
N GLY A 24 5.33 34.49 22.66
CA GLY A 24 5.72 34.20 21.28
C GLY A 24 4.80 33.16 20.61
N VAL A 25 4.52 32.04 21.29
CA VAL A 25 3.60 31.00 20.79
C VAL A 25 2.18 31.53 20.64
N VAL A 26 1.68 32.32 21.61
CA VAL A 26 0.33 32.91 21.55
C VAL A 26 0.22 33.88 20.37
N VAL A 27 1.21 34.76 20.17
CA VAL A 27 1.26 35.68 19.04
C VAL A 27 1.33 34.92 17.72
N LEU A 28 2.17 33.90 17.61
CA LEU A 28 2.26 33.05 16.42
C LEU A 28 0.92 32.37 16.12
N LYS A 29 0.25 31.80 17.14
CA LYS A 29 -1.08 31.17 16.99
C LYS A 29 -2.13 32.19 16.56
N TRP A 30 -2.11 33.40 17.11
CA TRP A 30 -3.04 34.47 16.73
C TRP A 30 -2.81 34.95 15.29
N VAL A 31 -1.55 35.21 14.90
CA VAL A 31 -1.18 35.60 13.53
C VAL A 31 -1.56 34.49 12.55
N ASN A 32 -1.24 33.23 12.86
CA ASN A 32 -1.61 32.09 12.04
C ASN A 32 -3.14 31.93 11.94
N GLY A 33 -3.86 32.13 13.04
CA GLY A 33 -5.33 32.12 13.06
C GLY A 33 -5.95 33.24 12.24
N LYS A 34 -5.35 34.44 12.22
CA LYS A 34 -5.80 35.56 11.38
C LYS A 34 -5.54 35.27 9.90
N ARG A 35 -4.34 34.77 9.57
CA ARG A 35 -3.98 34.34 8.20
C ARG A 35 -4.89 33.22 7.68
N ARG A 36 -5.18 32.24 8.53
CA ARG A 36 -6.10 31.12 8.22
C ARG A 36 -7.50 31.64 7.90
N ARG A 37 -8.10 32.48 8.77
CA ARG A 37 -9.42 33.08 8.53
C ARG A 37 -9.46 33.92 7.26
N ALA A 38 -8.39 34.67 6.96
CA ALA A 38 -8.28 35.43 5.71
C ALA A 38 -8.19 34.51 4.48
N ARG A 39 -7.45 33.40 4.55
CA ARG A 39 -7.41 32.37 3.50
C ARG A 39 -8.79 31.73 3.29
N GLU A 40 -9.48 31.32 4.36
CA GLU A 40 -10.81 30.72 4.30
C GLU A 40 -11.85 31.65 3.66
N ARG A 41 -11.81 32.96 3.97
CA ARG A 41 -12.69 33.96 3.32
C ARG A 41 -12.42 34.09 1.83
N ARG A 42 -11.14 34.15 1.44
CA ARG A 42 -10.76 34.22 0.01
C ARG A 42 -11.12 32.93 -0.72
N HIS A 43 -10.87 31.78 -0.10
CA HIS A 43 -11.26 30.47 -0.61
C HIS A 43 -12.76 30.40 -0.91
N ALA A 44 -13.61 30.76 0.06
CA ALA A 44 -15.05 30.80 -0.13
C ALA A 44 -15.49 31.78 -1.24
N ALA A 45 -14.81 32.92 -1.38
CA ALA A 45 -15.06 33.87 -2.45
C ALA A 45 -14.67 33.30 -3.83
N TYR A 46 -13.54 32.61 -3.93
CA TYR A 46 -13.11 31.95 -5.17
C TYR A 46 -14.00 30.79 -5.54
N LEU A 47 -14.41 29.95 -4.59
CA LEU A 47 -15.40 28.89 -4.83
C LEU A 47 -16.66 29.47 -5.44
N LYS A 48 -17.24 30.51 -4.84
CA LYS A 48 -18.44 31.17 -5.37
C LYS A 48 -18.24 31.70 -6.79
N LEU A 49 -17.07 32.30 -7.06
CA LEU A 49 -16.75 32.85 -8.37
C LEU A 49 -16.62 31.74 -9.43
N LEU A 50 -15.87 30.69 -9.12
CA LEU A 50 -15.62 29.56 -10.02
C LEU A 50 -16.91 28.77 -10.28
N SER A 51 -17.72 28.50 -9.25
CA SER A 51 -19.03 27.85 -9.42
C SER A 51 -19.96 28.66 -10.32
N LYS A 52 -19.96 30.00 -10.20
CA LYS A 52 -20.74 30.87 -11.09
C LYS A 52 -20.28 30.75 -12.54
N HIS A 53 -18.96 30.71 -12.75
CA HIS A 53 -18.40 30.59 -14.09
C HIS A 53 -18.74 29.25 -14.76
N ILE A 54 -18.68 28.15 -14.00
CA ILE A 54 -19.05 26.82 -14.51
C ILE A 54 -20.54 26.75 -14.84
N ALA A 55 -21.41 27.38 -14.04
CA ALA A 55 -22.85 27.41 -14.29
C ALA A 55 -23.26 28.30 -15.48
N ALA A 56 -22.44 29.28 -15.86
CA ALA A 56 -22.69 30.21 -16.95
C ALA A 56 -21.41 30.47 -17.77
N PRO A 57 -21.10 29.59 -18.75
CA PRO A 57 -19.91 29.70 -19.59
C PRO A 57 -19.84 31.07 -20.26
N GLY A 58 -18.69 31.75 -20.13
CA GLY A 58 -18.46 33.11 -20.63
C GLY A 58 -18.32 34.20 -19.56
N SER A 59 -18.73 33.95 -18.31
CA SER A 59 -18.55 34.91 -17.21
C SER A 59 -17.14 34.87 -16.58
N ILE A 60 -16.08 35.06 -17.37
CA ILE A 60 -14.67 35.05 -16.88
C ILE A 60 -14.25 36.44 -16.32
N GLU A 61 -15.20 37.33 -16.08
CA GLU A 61 -14.92 38.66 -15.51
C GLU A 61 -14.34 38.51 -14.09
N GLY A 62 -13.15 39.08 -13.89
CA GLY A 62 -12.45 39.09 -12.60
C GLY A 62 -11.34 38.04 -12.44
N LEU A 63 -11.26 37.02 -13.30
CA LEU A 63 -10.13 36.06 -13.31
C LEU A 63 -8.97 36.58 -14.17
N THR A 64 -7.79 36.68 -13.55
CA THR A 64 -6.54 37.15 -14.14
C THR A 64 -5.35 36.28 -13.70
N PHE A 65 -4.18 36.50 -14.27
CA PHE A 65 -2.96 35.78 -13.86
C PHE A 65 -2.60 35.96 -12.37
N ARG A 66 -3.04 37.05 -11.72
CA ARG A 66 -2.70 37.34 -10.32
C ARG A 66 -3.22 36.26 -9.36
N GLN A 67 -4.38 35.67 -9.67
CA GLN A 67 -4.99 34.63 -8.85
C GLN A 67 -4.16 33.33 -8.84
N ALA A 68 -3.35 33.05 -9.87
CA ALA A 68 -2.50 31.87 -9.89
C ALA A 68 -1.47 31.82 -8.74
N GLY A 69 -1.12 32.98 -8.18
CA GLY A 69 -0.25 33.11 -7.02
C GLY A 69 -0.95 32.98 -5.66
N ASP A 70 -2.27 32.94 -5.60
CA ASP A 70 -3.02 32.84 -4.35
C ASP A 70 -3.32 31.38 -4.02
N ASP A 71 -2.69 30.85 -2.96
CA ASP A 71 -2.92 29.46 -2.54
C ASP A 71 -4.42 29.19 -2.29
N ALA A 72 -5.20 30.18 -1.80
CA ALA A 72 -6.64 30.05 -1.60
C ALA A 72 -7.44 29.86 -2.90
N PHE A 73 -6.95 30.38 -4.02
CA PHE A 73 -7.57 30.19 -5.33
C PHE A 73 -7.31 28.78 -5.84
N ILE A 74 -6.08 28.29 -5.67
CA ILE A 74 -5.67 26.94 -6.08
C ILE A 74 -6.49 25.90 -5.32
N ASP A 75 -6.64 26.05 -4.00
CA ASP A 75 -7.45 25.13 -3.19
C ASP A 75 -8.90 25.10 -3.69
N ALA A 76 -9.50 26.28 -3.94
CA ALA A 76 -10.88 26.37 -4.44
C ALA A 76 -11.03 25.72 -5.82
N LEU A 77 -10.00 25.83 -6.66
CA LEU A 77 -9.98 25.22 -7.99
C LEU A 77 -9.91 23.69 -7.91
N ILE A 78 -9.08 23.16 -7.00
CA ILE A 78 -8.97 21.72 -6.74
C ILE A 78 -10.29 21.18 -6.20
N ASP A 79 -10.87 21.84 -5.20
CA ASP A 79 -12.17 21.48 -4.63
C ASP A 79 -13.25 21.40 -5.71
N ILE A 80 -13.30 22.40 -6.60
CA ILE A 80 -14.24 22.41 -7.71
C ILE A 80 -13.93 21.30 -8.71
N ARG A 81 -12.66 21.10 -9.09
CA ARG A 81 -12.28 20.01 -10.00
C ARG A 81 -12.81 18.66 -9.53
N HIS A 82 -12.71 18.37 -8.23
CA HIS A 82 -13.23 17.12 -7.66
C HIS A 82 -14.76 16.99 -7.70
N THR A 83 -15.49 18.11 -7.87
CA THR A 83 -16.96 18.10 -8.01
C THR A 83 -17.45 17.97 -9.46
N LEU A 84 -16.58 18.12 -10.46
CA LEU A 84 -16.98 18.15 -11.87
C LEU A 84 -16.83 16.79 -12.56
N THR A 85 -17.79 16.45 -13.42
CA THR A 85 -17.74 15.30 -14.34
C THR A 85 -18.22 15.69 -15.74
N GLY A 86 -17.53 15.22 -16.78
CA GLY A 86 -17.95 15.43 -18.18
C GLY A 86 -17.70 16.86 -18.68
N LEU A 87 -18.67 17.44 -19.41
CA LEU A 87 -18.55 18.71 -20.15
C LEU A 87 -17.97 19.89 -19.35
N ALA A 88 -18.13 19.91 -18.03
CA ALA A 88 -17.63 20.94 -17.13
C ALA A 88 -16.08 21.04 -17.05
N THR A 89 -15.34 20.10 -17.66
CA THR A 89 -13.87 20.14 -17.72
C THR A 89 -13.34 21.22 -18.66
N ASP A 90 -14.10 21.59 -19.69
CA ASP A 90 -13.67 22.56 -20.69
C ASP A 90 -13.67 23.98 -20.12
N GLU A 91 -14.65 24.33 -19.30
CA GLU A 91 -14.72 25.60 -18.56
C GLU A 91 -13.55 25.73 -17.59
N LEU A 92 -13.21 24.63 -16.91
CA LEU A 92 -12.04 24.61 -16.02
C LEU A 92 -10.74 24.83 -16.80
N THR A 93 -10.64 24.28 -18.01
CA THR A 93 -9.50 24.52 -18.92
C THR A 93 -9.40 25.99 -19.30
N GLN A 94 -10.51 26.67 -19.60
CA GLN A 94 -10.51 28.11 -19.86
C GLN A 94 -10.03 28.93 -18.66
N VAL A 95 -10.42 28.54 -17.44
CA VAL A 95 -9.91 29.16 -16.20
C VAL A 95 -8.40 28.97 -16.07
N LEU A 96 -7.90 27.76 -16.32
CA LEU A 96 -6.46 27.46 -16.27
C LEU A 96 -5.68 28.29 -17.29
N ASP A 97 -6.20 28.46 -18.50
CA ASP A 97 -5.58 29.24 -19.57
C ASP A 97 -5.55 30.72 -19.23
N ARG A 98 -6.68 31.28 -18.81
CA ARG A 98 -6.80 32.70 -18.45
C ARG A 98 -5.96 33.09 -17.24
N THR A 99 -5.76 32.18 -16.30
CA THR A 99 -4.93 32.42 -15.12
C THR A 99 -3.47 32.05 -15.34
N GLU A 100 -3.13 31.41 -16.46
CA GLU A 100 -1.81 30.81 -16.73
C GLU A 100 -1.34 29.89 -15.59
N LEU A 101 -2.27 29.24 -14.88
CA LEU A 101 -1.97 28.56 -13.62
C LEU A 101 -0.95 27.44 -13.80
N ILE A 102 -1.06 26.67 -14.89
CA ILE A 102 -0.10 25.59 -15.19
C ILE A 102 1.30 26.16 -15.38
N ALA A 103 1.46 27.23 -16.16
CA ALA A 103 2.76 27.88 -16.38
C ALA A 103 3.33 28.44 -15.08
N TYR A 104 2.49 29.09 -14.26
CA TYR A 104 2.87 29.63 -12.96
C TYR A 104 3.34 28.55 -11.98
N GLN A 105 2.60 27.44 -11.85
CA GLN A 105 3.01 26.33 -10.99
C GLN A 105 4.26 25.62 -11.52
N SER A 106 4.40 25.48 -12.83
CA SER A 106 5.61 24.94 -13.46
C SER A 106 6.84 25.78 -13.10
N ALA A 107 6.74 27.11 -13.15
CA ALA A 107 7.81 28.00 -12.72
C ALA A 107 8.13 27.86 -11.23
N ARG A 108 7.10 27.70 -10.37
CA ARG A 108 7.29 27.44 -8.93
C ARG A 108 7.98 26.11 -8.67
N LEU A 109 7.66 25.07 -9.44
CA LEU A 109 8.25 23.74 -9.31
C LEU A 109 9.73 23.72 -9.73
N ARG A 110 10.08 24.42 -10.82
CA ARG A 110 11.46 24.60 -11.29
C ARG A 110 12.32 25.49 -10.38
N SER A 111 11.71 26.23 -9.45
CA SER A 111 12.44 27.12 -8.53
C SER A 111 13.39 26.35 -7.62
N ARG A 112 14.56 26.93 -7.30
CA ARG A 112 15.58 26.30 -6.45
C ARG A 112 15.14 26.19 -4.98
N PHE A 113 14.41 27.19 -4.48
CA PHE A 113 13.96 27.28 -3.09
C PHE A 113 12.70 28.16 -2.96
N PRO A 114 11.88 27.96 -1.92
CA PRO A 114 11.96 26.91 -0.90
C PRO A 114 11.23 25.63 -1.31
N LEU A 115 11.71 24.47 -0.85
CA LEU A 115 11.16 23.14 -1.17
C LEU A 115 9.64 23.06 -0.95
N GLY A 116 9.12 23.62 0.14
CA GLY A 116 7.68 23.62 0.42
C GLY A 116 6.84 24.29 -0.66
N ARG A 117 7.36 25.29 -1.40
CA ARG A 117 6.63 25.87 -2.55
C ARG A 117 6.64 24.95 -3.76
N ARG A 118 7.74 24.21 -3.98
CA ARG A 118 7.88 23.24 -5.06
C ARG A 118 6.92 22.06 -4.86
N LEU A 119 6.92 21.48 -3.66
CA LEU A 119 6.03 20.36 -3.32
C LEU A 119 4.56 20.75 -3.43
N ARG A 120 4.18 21.96 -2.98
CA ARG A 120 2.82 22.48 -3.22
C ARG A 120 2.50 22.60 -4.71
N ALA A 121 3.44 23.05 -5.52
CA ALA A 121 3.25 23.15 -6.97
C ALA A 121 3.05 21.77 -7.61
N VAL A 122 3.86 20.76 -7.24
CA VAL A 122 3.66 19.37 -7.70
C VAL A 122 2.26 18.87 -7.37
N VAL A 123 1.86 18.98 -6.10
CA VAL A 123 0.54 18.49 -5.66
C VAL A 123 -0.58 19.23 -6.38
N SER A 124 -0.48 20.56 -6.49
CA SER A 124 -1.49 21.34 -7.19
C SER A 124 -1.62 20.94 -8.66
N LEU A 125 -0.49 20.77 -9.36
CA LEU A 125 -0.47 20.32 -10.76
C LEU A 125 -1.12 18.95 -10.92
N ALA A 126 -0.85 18.02 -10.00
CA ALA A 126 -1.44 16.70 -10.00
C ALA A 126 -2.96 16.71 -9.76
N GLU A 127 -3.42 17.42 -8.72
CA GLU A 127 -4.85 17.49 -8.36
C GLU A 127 -5.68 18.27 -9.39
N ILE A 128 -5.07 19.22 -10.12
CA ILE A 128 -5.73 19.92 -11.24
C ILE A 128 -6.05 18.94 -12.40
N GLY A 129 -5.20 17.94 -12.62
CA GLY A 129 -5.45 16.87 -13.60
C GLY A 129 -5.32 17.28 -15.07
N ASP A 130 -4.72 18.43 -15.39
CA ASP A 130 -4.56 18.90 -16.78
C ASP A 130 -3.43 18.14 -17.51
N ALA A 131 -3.67 17.70 -18.75
CA ALA A 131 -2.69 16.93 -19.54
C ALA A 131 -1.34 17.65 -19.73
N ARG A 132 -1.32 18.99 -19.74
CA ARG A 132 -0.09 19.79 -19.81
C ARG A 132 0.72 19.69 -18.51
N ALA A 133 0.04 19.57 -17.37
CA ALA A 133 0.68 19.36 -16.08
C ALA A 133 1.40 18.01 -16.03
N ALA A 134 0.85 16.96 -16.66
CA ALA A 134 1.48 15.64 -16.69
C ALA A 134 2.88 15.70 -17.33
N LYS A 135 3.04 16.43 -18.44
CA LYS A 135 4.37 16.60 -19.07
C LYS A 135 5.36 17.28 -18.13
N VAL A 136 4.93 18.29 -17.38
CA VAL A 136 5.76 19.00 -16.40
C VAL A 136 6.13 18.08 -15.23
N LEU A 137 5.20 17.27 -14.73
CA LEU A 137 5.48 16.31 -13.67
C LEU A 137 6.45 15.22 -14.13
N MET A 138 6.34 14.77 -15.37
CA MET A 138 7.25 13.78 -15.95
C MET A 138 8.70 14.29 -16.00
N GLU A 139 8.93 15.56 -16.35
CA GLU A 139 10.25 16.20 -16.26
C GLU A 139 10.85 16.15 -14.84
N HIS A 140 10.00 16.13 -13.81
CA HIS A 140 10.42 16.17 -12.40
C HIS A 140 10.50 14.79 -11.75
N LEU A 141 10.31 13.71 -12.51
CA LEU A 141 10.75 12.38 -12.10
C LEU A 141 12.27 12.30 -11.95
N ASP A 142 13.01 13.21 -12.58
CA ASP A 142 14.47 13.34 -12.47
C ASP A 142 14.92 14.42 -11.48
N ASP A 143 14.01 14.92 -10.63
CA ASP A 143 14.34 16.01 -9.73
C ASP A 143 15.46 15.65 -8.74
N ARG A 144 16.34 16.61 -8.45
CA ARG A 144 17.40 16.44 -7.45
C ARG A 144 16.89 16.11 -6.05
N VAL A 145 15.65 16.50 -5.73
CA VAL A 145 15.03 16.25 -4.43
C VAL A 145 14.15 14.99 -4.51
N PRO A 146 14.44 13.93 -3.73
CA PRO A 146 13.67 12.68 -3.75
C PRO A 146 12.16 12.87 -3.53
N GLU A 147 11.78 13.77 -2.63
CA GLU A 147 10.38 14.07 -2.34
C GLU A 147 9.65 14.65 -3.55
N VAL A 148 10.33 15.43 -4.39
CA VAL A 148 9.74 15.96 -5.63
C VAL A 148 9.54 14.86 -6.66
N ARG A 149 10.51 13.93 -6.81
CA ARG A 149 10.36 12.75 -7.68
C ARG A 149 9.15 11.92 -7.28
N VAL A 150 9.05 11.58 -5.99
CA VAL A 150 7.94 10.79 -5.43
C VAL A 150 6.59 11.48 -5.63
N GLN A 151 6.47 12.78 -5.30
CA GLN A 151 5.20 13.48 -5.48
C GLN A 151 4.82 13.60 -6.96
N SER A 152 5.79 13.69 -7.86
CA SER A 152 5.55 13.73 -9.30
C SER A 152 5.07 12.38 -9.82
N ALA A 153 5.72 11.28 -9.42
CA ALA A 153 5.28 9.91 -9.72
C ALA A 153 3.85 9.64 -9.23
N ARG A 154 3.56 9.99 -7.97
CA ARG A 154 2.22 9.84 -7.39
C ARG A 154 1.18 10.69 -8.12
N GLY A 155 1.54 11.90 -8.50
CA GLY A 155 0.67 12.79 -9.27
C GLY A 155 0.33 12.19 -10.64
N LEU A 156 1.33 11.70 -11.36
CA LEU A 156 1.17 11.04 -12.66
C LEU A 156 0.30 9.78 -12.56
N ALA A 157 0.45 9.00 -11.49
CA ALA A 157 -0.38 7.84 -11.22
C ALA A 157 -1.86 8.19 -11.05
N ARG A 158 -2.16 9.22 -10.23
CA ARG A 158 -3.55 9.72 -10.05
C ARG A 158 -4.16 10.26 -11.35
N MET A 159 -3.32 10.86 -12.19
CA MET A 159 -3.72 11.32 -13.52
C MET A 159 -3.83 10.19 -14.55
N ARG A 160 -3.46 8.95 -14.19
CA ARG A 160 -3.33 7.79 -15.08
C ARG A 160 -2.48 8.08 -16.32
N TYR A 161 -1.42 8.87 -16.16
CA TYR A 161 -0.50 9.20 -17.24
C TYR A 161 0.51 8.07 -17.47
N THR A 162 0.11 7.06 -18.25
CA THR A 162 0.83 5.79 -18.42
C THR A 162 2.29 5.88 -18.90
N PRO A 163 2.73 6.88 -19.71
CA PRO A 163 4.15 6.97 -20.07
C PRO A 163 5.09 7.19 -18.87
N ALA A 164 4.56 7.61 -17.73
CA ALA A 164 5.35 7.73 -16.50
C ALA A 164 5.80 6.38 -15.94
N ILE A 165 5.08 5.29 -16.24
CA ILE A 165 5.37 3.94 -15.73
C ILE A 165 6.77 3.51 -16.18
N ASP A 166 7.08 3.64 -17.48
CA ASP A 166 8.38 3.25 -18.03
C ASP A 166 9.53 4.06 -17.40
N ILE A 167 9.33 5.36 -17.18
CA ILE A 167 10.34 6.23 -16.56
C ILE A 167 10.56 5.86 -15.09
N ILE A 168 9.48 5.57 -14.35
CA ILE A 168 9.58 5.10 -12.96
C ILE A 168 10.35 3.78 -12.89
N LEU A 169 10.07 2.84 -13.79
CA LEU A 169 10.75 1.54 -13.87
C LEU A 169 12.24 1.68 -14.22
N GLN A 170 12.59 2.50 -15.21
CA GLN A 170 13.98 2.74 -15.61
C GLN A 170 14.85 3.28 -14.46
N ARG A 171 14.26 4.04 -13.55
CA ARG A 171 14.97 4.64 -12.41
C ARG A 171 14.96 3.77 -11.17
N PHE A 172 14.02 2.83 -11.05
CA PHE A 172 13.69 2.15 -9.80
C PHE A 172 14.93 1.62 -9.06
N ASP A 173 15.81 0.91 -9.75
CA ASP A 173 16.98 0.28 -9.13
C ASP A 173 18.07 1.26 -8.70
N THR A 174 18.10 2.45 -9.29
CA THR A 174 19.09 3.50 -8.96
C THR A 174 18.66 4.39 -7.79
N GLU A 175 17.41 4.25 -7.35
CA GLU A 175 16.80 5.09 -6.32
C GLU A 175 17.04 4.53 -4.92
N SER A 176 16.89 5.37 -3.89
CA SER A 176 17.03 4.92 -2.50
C SER A 176 15.86 4.00 -2.11
N PRO A 177 16.00 3.12 -1.10
CA PRO A 177 14.93 2.23 -0.66
C PRO A 177 13.62 2.97 -0.33
N TRP A 178 13.73 4.16 0.27
CA TRP A 178 12.56 4.99 0.55
C TRP A 178 11.84 5.44 -0.74
N VAL A 179 12.58 5.85 -1.77
CA VAL A 179 11.98 6.23 -3.06
C VAL A 179 11.40 5.01 -3.77
N GLN A 180 12.08 3.87 -3.73
CA GLN A 180 11.60 2.61 -4.30
C GLN A 180 10.22 2.23 -3.74
N THR A 181 10.04 2.21 -2.42
CA THR A 181 8.73 1.94 -1.80
C THR A 181 7.66 2.92 -2.30
N ARG A 182 7.99 4.20 -2.43
CA ARG A 182 7.03 5.22 -2.91
C ARG A 182 6.74 5.14 -4.39
N PHE A 183 7.70 4.72 -5.20
CA PHE A 183 7.51 4.42 -6.61
C PHE A 183 6.65 3.18 -6.78
N ALA A 184 6.85 2.13 -5.98
CA ALA A 184 5.99 0.94 -5.95
C ALA A 184 4.54 1.31 -5.60
N GLU A 185 4.32 2.12 -4.55
CA GLU A 185 2.98 2.68 -4.23
C GLU A 185 2.36 3.43 -5.43
N SER A 186 3.18 4.21 -6.14
CA SER A 186 2.73 4.98 -7.32
C SER A 186 2.43 4.07 -8.51
N LEU A 187 3.20 3.01 -8.73
CA LEU A 187 2.95 2.00 -9.76
C LEU A 187 1.66 1.23 -9.50
N ALA A 188 1.40 0.85 -8.24
CA ALA A 188 0.13 0.23 -7.85
C ALA A 188 -1.08 1.15 -8.11
N LEU A 189 -0.93 2.47 -7.91
CA LEU A 189 -1.97 3.48 -8.16
C LEU A 189 -2.37 3.59 -9.65
N PHE A 190 -1.53 3.16 -10.60
CA PHE A 190 -1.92 3.06 -12.01
C PHE A 190 -2.88 1.88 -12.27
N GLY A 191 -2.97 0.92 -11.35
CA GLY A 191 -3.85 -0.25 -11.48
C GLY A 191 -3.51 -1.09 -12.70
N ARG A 192 -4.54 -1.49 -13.46
CA ARG A 192 -4.40 -2.37 -14.64
C ARG A 192 -3.45 -1.82 -15.71
N ASP A 193 -3.32 -0.49 -15.82
CA ASP A 193 -2.43 0.13 -16.80
C ASP A 193 -0.94 -0.21 -16.55
N ALA A 194 -0.58 -0.59 -15.32
CA ALA A 194 0.78 -1.00 -14.97
C ALA A 194 1.05 -2.50 -15.15
N VAL A 195 0.04 -3.34 -15.34
CA VAL A 195 0.21 -4.81 -15.38
C VAL A 195 1.18 -5.24 -16.48
N TRP A 196 0.97 -4.76 -17.71
CA TRP A 196 1.83 -5.13 -18.83
C TRP A 196 3.27 -4.60 -18.70
N PRO A 197 3.51 -3.30 -18.43
CA PRO A 197 4.88 -2.80 -18.22
C PRO A 197 5.63 -3.52 -17.09
N LEU A 198 4.96 -3.78 -15.95
CA LEU A 198 5.57 -4.49 -14.83
C LEU A 198 5.93 -5.93 -15.20
N THR A 199 5.02 -6.63 -15.88
CA THR A 199 5.25 -8.00 -16.33
C THR A 199 6.42 -8.06 -17.32
N ALA A 200 6.50 -7.10 -18.26
CA ALA A 200 7.61 -7.01 -19.20
C ALA A 200 8.94 -6.75 -18.49
N TYR A 201 8.97 -5.82 -17.53
CA TYR A 201 10.15 -5.54 -16.72
C TYR A 201 10.60 -6.79 -15.94
N ILE A 202 9.69 -7.48 -15.25
CA ILE A 202 10.01 -8.72 -14.52
C ILE A 202 10.60 -9.78 -15.46
N ARG A 203 10.00 -9.99 -16.64
CA ARG A 203 10.52 -10.99 -17.60
C ARG A 203 11.93 -10.67 -18.08
N VAL A 204 12.30 -9.40 -18.24
CA VAL A 204 13.65 -9.01 -18.67
C VAL A 204 14.66 -9.13 -17.53
N HIS A 205 14.27 -8.75 -16.31
CA HIS A 205 15.20 -8.60 -15.21
C HIS A 205 15.27 -9.80 -14.25
N HIS A 206 14.31 -10.74 -14.26
CA HIS A 206 14.20 -11.83 -13.26
C HIS A 206 15.48 -12.67 -13.03
N GLN A 207 16.36 -12.78 -14.02
CA GLN A 207 17.63 -13.53 -13.93
C GLN A 207 18.75 -12.77 -13.20
N GLN A 208 18.62 -11.45 -13.05
CA GLN A 208 19.65 -10.60 -12.43
C GLN A 208 19.60 -10.65 -10.89
N GLY A 209 18.52 -11.19 -10.31
CA GLY A 209 18.39 -11.40 -8.86
C GLY A 209 18.23 -10.11 -8.05
N ASP A 210 17.85 -9.00 -8.69
CA ASP A 210 17.74 -7.69 -8.07
C ASP A 210 16.50 -7.53 -7.16
N VAL A 211 16.67 -6.71 -6.12
CA VAL A 211 15.61 -6.34 -5.16
C VAL A 211 14.42 -5.69 -5.88
N GLY A 212 14.67 -4.95 -6.97
CA GLY A 212 13.64 -4.27 -7.74
C GLY A 212 12.57 -5.20 -8.30
N ILE A 213 12.95 -6.39 -8.78
CA ILE A 213 12.02 -7.35 -9.37
C ILE A 213 11.03 -7.88 -8.33
N THR A 214 11.53 -8.18 -7.13
CA THR A 214 10.69 -8.65 -6.02
C THR A 214 9.60 -7.63 -5.69
N GLU A 215 9.95 -6.35 -5.69
CA GLU A 215 8.98 -5.29 -5.46
C GLU A 215 7.98 -5.15 -6.61
N MET A 216 8.42 -5.29 -7.87
CA MET A 216 7.49 -5.26 -9.01
C MET A 216 6.49 -6.43 -8.98
N ILE A 217 6.92 -7.61 -8.56
CA ILE A 217 6.05 -8.78 -8.35
C ILE A 217 5.01 -8.50 -7.26
N ARG A 218 5.41 -7.86 -6.16
CA ARG A 218 4.48 -7.46 -5.09
C ARG A 218 3.49 -6.39 -5.56
N VAL A 219 3.94 -5.42 -6.37
CA VAL A 219 3.05 -4.42 -6.97
C VAL A 219 1.97 -5.08 -7.82
N LEU A 220 2.31 -6.10 -8.62
CA LEU A 220 1.32 -6.89 -9.37
C LEU A 220 0.32 -7.60 -8.45
N GLY A 221 0.78 -8.13 -7.31
CA GLY A 221 -0.09 -8.71 -6.29
C GLY A 221 -1.07 -7.69 -5.69
N VAL A 222 -0.59 -6.47 -5.39
CA VAL A 222 -1.44 -5.37 -4.91
C VAL A 222 -2.46 -4.94 -5.96
N ILE A 223 -2.08 -4.93 -7.25
CA ILE A 223 -3.02 -4.64 -8.35
C ILE A 223 -4.08 -5.74 -8.46
N GLY A 224 -3.71 -7.00 -8.21
CA GLY A 224 -4.65 -8.11 -8.14
C GLY A 224 -5.22 -8.54 -9.50
N ASP A 225 -4.53 -8.24 -10.61
CA ASP A 225 -5.02 -8.64 -11.93
C ASP A 225 -4.68 -10.11 -12.23
N SER A 226 -5.70 -10.96 -12.24
CA SER A 226 -5.57 -12.40 -12.51
C SER A 226 -4.96 -12.73 -13.88
N GLU A 227 -4.99 -11.80 -14.85
CA GLU A 227 -4.39 -12.01 -16.17
C GLU A 227 -2.87 -12.22 -16.09
N VAL A 228 -2.22 -11.77 -15.02
CA VAL A 228 -0.79 -11.96 -14.81
C VAL A 228 -0.41 -13.37 -14.35
N GLY A 229 -1.38 -14.12 -13.80
CA GLY A 229 -1.19 -15.43 -13.18
C GLY A 229 -0.41 -16.42 -14.05
N PRO A 230 -0.78 -16.66 -15.32
CA PRO A 230 -0.07 -17.58 -16.20
C PRO A 230 1.41 -17.21 -16.40
N THR A 231 1.73 -15.93 -16.52
CA THR A 231 3.11 -15.48 -16.72
C THR A 231 3.95 -15.63 -15.45
N LEU A 232 3.40 -15.29 -14.28
CA LEU A 232 4.12 -15.48 -13.01
C LEU A 232 4.31 -16.98 -12.68
N ALA A 233 3.31 -17.80 -13.01
CA ALA A 233 3.35 -19.25 -12.91
C ALA A 233 4.47 -19.87 -13.76
N GLU A 234 4.68 -19.37 -14.98
CA GLU A 234 5.78 -19.81 -15.85
C GLU A 234 7.15 -19.44 -15.25
N LEU A 235 7.29 -18.24 -14.70
CA LEU A 235 8.55 -17.76 -14.12
C LEU A 235 9.03 -18.58 -12.92
N LEU A 236 8.13 -19.24 -12.18
CA LEU A 236 8.52 -20.14 -11.08
C LEU A 236 9.44 -21.29 -11.55
N TYR A 237 9.40 -21.66 -12.84
CA TYR A 237 10.27 -22.69 -13.39
C TYR A 237 11.66 -22.20 -13.78
N THR A 238 11.84 -20.89 -13.99
CA THR A 238 13.08 -20.32 -14.53
C THR A 238 13.88 -19.53 -13.49
N VAL A 239 13.23 -19.07 -12.42
CA VAL A 239 13.88 -18.31 -11.34
C VAL A 239 14.62 -19.26 -10.40
N GLU A 240 15.87 -18.92 -10.06
CA GLU A 240 16.65 -19.63 -9.05
C GLU A 240 16.56 -18.99 -7.66
N ASN A 241 16.59 -17.65 -7.61
CA ASN A 241 16.61 -16.86 -6.39
C ASN A 241 15.38 -17.14 -5.50
N VAL A 242 15.62 -17.50 -4.23
CA VAL A 242 14.57 -17.89 -3.28
C VAL A 242 13.62 -16.74 -2.95
N GLU A 243 14.12 -15.51 -2.79
CA GLU A 243 13.29 -14.37 -2.45
C GLU A 243 12.34 -14.01 -3.60
N VAL A 244 12.82 -14.13 -4.85
CA VAL A 244 11.98 -13.94 -6.04
C VAL A 244 10.93 -15.06 -6.15
N LYS A 245 11.27 -16.32 -5.84
CA LYS A 245 10.28 -17.42 -5.78
C LYS A 245 9.21 -17.16 -4.74
N ILE A 246 9.60 -16.72 -3.54
CA ILE A 246 8.67 -16.41 -2.46
C ILE A 246 7.71 -15.32 -2.91
N ALA A 247 8.22 -14.23 -3.51
CA ALA A 247 7.38 -13.16 -4.03
C ALA A 247 6.42 -13.64 -5.12
N LEU A 248 6.87 -14.48 -6.05
CA LEU A 248 6.01 -15.09 -7.07
C LEU A 248 4.92 -15.95 -6.44
N ILE A 249 5.25 -16.78 -5.45
CA ILE A 249 4.30 -17.65 -4.75
C ILE A 249 3.24 -16.82 -4.02
N GLU A 250 3.65 -15.82 -3.24
CA GLU A 250 2.75 -14.93 -2.53
C GLU A 250 1.82 -14.20 -3.51
N THR A 251 2.36 -13.62 -4.58
CA THR A 251 1.55 -12.94 -5.59
C THR A 251 0.59 -13.91 -6.29
N LEU A 252 1.00 -15.14 -6.59
CA LEU A 252 0.14 -16.16 -7.18
C LEU A 252 -1.00 -16.61 -6.26
N GLY A 253 -0.77 -16.62 -4.94
CA GLY A 253 -1.82 -16.82 -3.94
C GLY A 253 -2.89 -15.73 -4.03
N ILE A 254 -2.47 -14.47 -4.08
CA ILE A 254 -3.35 -13.30 -4.13
C ILE A 254 -4.11 -13.17 -5.46
N VAL A 255 -3.43 -13.24 -6.61
CA VAL A 255 -4.10 -13.10 -7.92
C VAL A 255 -4.92 -14.33 -8.28
N GLY A 256 -4.59 -15.47 -7.68
CA GLY A 256 -5.29 -16.73 -7.81
C GLY A 256 -5.24 -17.34 -9.21
N GLY A 257 -6.17 -18.25 -9.46
CA GLY A 257 -6.39 -18.89 -10.74
C GLY A 257 -5.82 -20.32 -10.84
N PRO A 258 -6.53 -21.24 -11.52
CA PRO A 258 -6.19 -22.66 -11.54
C PRO A 258 -4.83 -22.96 -12.20
N MET A 259 -4.34 -22.06 -13.07
CA MET A 259 -3.05 -22.21 -13.75
C MET A 259 -1.85 -22.11 -12.78
N ALA A 260 -2.02 -21.47 -11.61
CA ALA A 260 -0.99 -21.39 -10.59
C ALA A 260 -0.76 -22.72 -9.86
N LEU A 261 -1.79 -23.58 -9.79
CA LEU A 261 -1.78 -24.78 -8.95
C LEU A 261 -0.68 -25.77 -9.31
N ARG A 262 -0.44 -26.01 -10.61
CA ARG A 262 0.57 -26.98 -11.05
C ARG A 262 2.01 -26.53 -10.72
N PRO A 263 2.44 -25.30 -11.04
CA PRO A 263 3.73 -24.77 -10.57
C PRO A 263 3.87 -24.76 -9.05
N LEU A 264 2.84 -24.32 -8.33
CA LEU A 264 2.87 -24.30 -6.86
C LEU A 264 3.02 -25.71 -6.28
N ARG A 265 2.38 -26.73 -6.87
CA ARG A 265 2.57 -28.13 -6.45
C ARG A 265 4.00 -28.65 -6.58
N ARG A 266 4.80 -28.05 -7.48
CA ARG A 266 6.23 -28.32 -7.54
C ARG A 266 6.99 -27.57 -6.44
N MET A 267 6.58 -26.34 -6.12
CA MET A 267 7.20 -25.53 -5.07
C MET A 267 6.98 -26.08 -3.66
N SER A 268 5.88 -26.83 -3.44
CA SER A 268 5.66 -27.54 -2.17
C SER A 268 6.70 -28.65 -1.91
N GLN A 269 7.45 -29.06 -2.93
CA GLN A 269 8.55 -30.04 -2.84
C GLN A 269 9.94 -29.37 -2.84
N SER A 270 10.00 -28.05 -2.63
CA SER A 270 11.27 -27.31 -2.59
C SER A 270 12.16 -27.75 -1.43
N SER A 271 13.48 -27.76 -1.65
CA SER A 271 14.45 -27.98 -0.57
C SER A 271 14.43 -26.86 0.48
N ASP A 272 14.10 -25.63 0.07
CA ASP A 272 13.98 -24.50 0.98
C ASP A 272 12.61 -24.50 1.67
N TRP A 273 12.63 -24.58 3.01
CA TRP A 273 11.41 -24.64 3.81
C TRP A 273 10.56 -23.37 3.70
N ARG A 274 11.16 -22.21 3.42
CA ARG A 274 10.43 -20.93 3.26
C ARG A 274 9.54 -20.99 2.03
N VAL A 275 10.06 -21.57 0.94
CA VAL A 275 9.31 -21.81 -0.30
C VAL A 275 8.16 -22.77 -0.06
N ARG A 276 8.38 -23.88 0.65
CA ARG A 276 7.31 -24.84 1.00
C ARG A 276 6.22 -24.19 1.85
N ALA A 277 6.60 -23.50 2.92
CA ALA A 277 5.68 -22.82 3.82
C ALA A 277 4.83 -21.75 3.11
N LYS A 278 5.45 -20.95 2.24
CA LYS A 278 4.73 -19.94 1.43
C LYS A 278 3.82 -20.57 0.39
N THR A 279 4.21 -21.72 -0.16
CA THR A 279 3.36 -22.48 -1.08
C THR A 279 2.10 -23.00 -0.39
N ALA A 280 2.23 -23.53 0.83
CA ALA A 280 1.09 -23.98 1.63
C ALA A 280 0.10 -22.84 1.91
N ALA A 281 0.61 -21.64 2.26
CA ALA A 281 -0.22 -20.46 2.43
C ALA A 281 -0.94 -20.05 1.13
N ALA A 282 -0.21 -19.99 0.01
CA ALA A 282 -0.78 -19.64 -1.30
C ALA A 282 -1.88 -20.62 -1.74
N PHE A 283 -1.79 -21.92 -1.40
CA PHE A 283 -2.87 -22.87 -1.65
C PHE A 283 -4.15 -22.56 -0.88
N GLY A 284 -4.03 -22.13 0.39
CA GLY A 284 -5.17 -21.65 1.18
C GLY A 284 -5.80 -20.41 0.56
N GLU A 285 -5.00 -19.44 0.15
CA GLU A 285 -5.46 -18.21 -0.52
C GLU A 285 -6.19 -18.50 -1.85
N ILE A 286 -5.69 -19.46 -2.64
CA ILE A 286 -6.34 -19.87 -3.90
C ILE A 286 -7.67 -20.59 -3.65
N GLY A 287 -7.78 -21.35 -2.57
CA GLY A 287 -9.05 -21.98 -2.16
C GLY A 287 -9.48 -23.19 -2.99
N ASP A 288 -8.59 -23.81 -3.79
CA ASP A 288 -8.93 -24.97 -4.62
C ASP A 288 -8.77 -26.29 -3.83
N PRO A 289 -9.86 -27.06 -3.56
CA PRO A 289 -9.78 -28.28 -2.75
C PRO A 289 -8.89 -29.40 -3.32
N SER A 290 -8.49 -29.35 -4.60
CA SER A 290 -7.58 -30.34 -5.19
C SER A 290 -6.16 -30.32 -4.59
N VAL A 291 -5.85 -29.31 -3.77
CA VAL A 291 -4.58 -29.19 -3.06
C VAL A 291 -4.58 -29.86 -1.70
N ILE A 292 -5.75 -30.29 -1.19
CA ILE A 292 -5.90 -30.96 0.12
C ILE A 292 -4.90 -32.11 0.33
N PRO A 293 -4.68 -33.03 -0.63
CA PRO A 293 -3.70 -34.10 -0.43
C PRO A 293 -2.28 -33.59 -0.17
N VAL A 294 -1.90 -32.49 -0.83
CA VAL A 294 -0.55 -31.88 -0.70
C VAL A 294 -0.42 -31.15 0.64
N LEU A 295 -1.48 -30.48 1.08
CA LEU A 295 -1.50 -29.84 2.40
C LEU A 295 -1.50 -30.87 3.53
N ASN A 296 -2.19 -32.01 3.35
CA ASN A 296 -2.17 -33.11 4.30
C ASN A 296 -0.75 -33.67 4.49
N GLU A 297 0.00 -33.89 3.39
CA GLU A 297 1.42 -34.23 3.47
C GLU A 297 2.24 -33.15 4.22
N GLY A 298 1.89 -31.87 4.00
CA GLY A 298 2.52 -30.73 4.65
C GLY A 298 2.32 -30.66 6.17
N LEU A 299 1.32 -31.36 6.73
CA LEU A 299 1.13 -31.46 8.19
C LEU A 299 2.26 -32.20 8.89
N SER A 300 3.01 -33.04 8.18
CA SER A 300 4.17 -33.76 8.72
C SER A 300 5.51 -33.16 8.25
N ASP A 301 5.52 -31.94 7.72
CA ASP A 301 6.75 -31.30 7.22
C ASP A 301 7.77 -31.06 8.36
N PRO A 302 9.08 -31.23 8.12
CA PRO A 302 10.10 -30.94 9.13
C PRO A 302 10.06 -29.50 9.66
N SER A 303 9.65 -28.54 8.83
CA SER A 303 9.53 -27.15 9.23
C SER A 303 8.19 -26.86 9.87
N TRP A 304 8.23 -26.31 11.08
CA TRP A 304 7.04 -25.86 11.80
C TRP A 304 6.18 -24.88 10.99
N TRP A 305 6.82 -23.94 10.25
CA TRP A 305 6.11 -22.97 9.43
C TRP A 305 5.30 -23.62 8.30
N THR A 306 5.82 -24.70 7.70
CA THR A 306 5.09 -25.43 6.65
C THR A 306 3.90 -26.18 7.24
N ARG A 307 4.07 -26.84 8.40
CA ARG A 307 2.98 -27.52 9.08
C ARG A 307 1.85 -26.57 9.45
N ARG A 308 2.19 -25.46 10.11
CA ARG A 308 1.24 -24.43 10.51
C ARG A 308 0.46 -23.87 9.32
N ASN A 309 1.17 -23.49 8.24
CA ASN A 309 0.50 -22.94 7.07
C ASN A 309 -0.35 -23.99 6.34
N SER A 310 0.07 -25.26 6.34
CA SER A 310 -0.73 -26.34 5.74
C SER A 310 -1.99 -26.62 6.54
N ALA A 311 -1.89 -26.63 7.87
CA ALA A 311 -3.03 -26.81 8.77
C ALA A 311 -4.02 -25.65 8.67
N ALA A 312 -3.53 -24.41 8.66
CA ALA A 312 -4.38 -23.23 8.45
C ALA A 312 -5.08 -23.27 7.09
N ALA A 313 -4.35 -23.57 6.01
CA ALA A 313 -4.95 -23.69 4.68
C ALA A 313 -6.01 -24.82 4.61
N LEU A 314 -5.79 -25.96 5.27
CA LEU A 314 -6.80 -27.02 5.38
C LEU A 314 -8.03 -26.56 6.16
N ALA A 315 -7.88 -25.76 7.20
CA ALA A 315 -9.01 -25.27 7.98
C ALA A 315 -9.96 -24.38 7.15
N ASP A 316 -9.40 -23.59 6.23
CA ASP A 316 -10.15 -22.68 5.36
C ASP A 316 -10.75 -23.37 4.11
N LEU A 317 -10.22 -24.55 3.73
CA LEU A 317 -10.64 -25.25 2.52
C LEU A 317 -11.88 -26.14 2.74
N PRO A 318 -12.83 -26.17 1.76
CA PRO A 318 -13.92 -27.13 1.77
C PRO A 318 -13.43 -28.59 1.84
N GLY A 319 -13.81 -29.30 2.91
CA GLY A 319 -13.40 -30.69 3.17
C GLY A 319 -12.06 -30.84 3.90
N GLY A 320 -11.34 -29.75 4.20
CA GLY A 320 -10.08 -29.82 4.92
C GLY A 320 -10.23 -30.03 6.44
N LEU A 321 -11.36 -29.63 7.04
CA LEU A 321 -11.65 -29.94 8.45
C LEU A 321 -11.67 -31.45 8.73
N ASP A 322 -12.24 -32.27 7.83
CA ASP A 322 -12.25 -33.73 7.98
C ASP A 322 -10.83 -34.32 8.00
N VAL A 323 -9.92 -33.72 7.22
CA VAL A 323 -8.49 -34.08 7.21
C VAL A 323 -7.85 -33.71 8.54
N LEU A 324 -8.10 -32.51 9.07
CA LEU A 324 -7.57 -32.08 10.37
C LEU A 324 -8.07 -32.97 11.52
N TYR A 325 -9.35 -33.30 11.56
CA TYR A 325 -9.89 -34.21 12.57
C TYR A 325 -9.28 -35.61 12.48
N SER A 326 -8.97 -36.10 11.27
CA SER A 326 -8.27 -37.36 11.07
C SER A 326 -6.80 -37.28 11.51
N ALA A 327 -6.16 -36.14 11.28
CA ALA A 327 -4.76 -35.89 11.65
C ALA A 327 -4.53 -35.88 13.18
N LEU A 328 -5.57 -35.67 13.99
CA LEU A 328 -5.49 -35.86 15.45
C LEU A 328 -5.16 -37.30 15.87
N ASP A 329 -5.38 -38.29 15.00
CA ASP A 329 -4.99 -39.69 15.22
C ASP A 329 -3.60 -40.03 14.66
N SER A 330 -2.87 -39.04 14.12
CA SER A 330 -1.56 -39.29 13.52
C SER A 330 -0.57 -39.84 14.54
N PRO A 331 0.28 -40.83 14.18
CA PRO A 331 1.37 -41.27 15.06
C PRO A 331 2.41 -40.15 15.28
N ASP A 332 2.53 -39.21 14.34
CA ASP A 332 3.42 -38.06 14.45
C ASP A 332 2.79 -36.97 15.33
N GLU A 333 3.47 -36.64 16.43
CA GLU A 333 3.06 -35.62 17.40
C GLU A 333 2.93 -34.24 16.77
N PHE A 334 3.87 -33.87 15.91
CA PHE A 334 3.86 -32.57 15.27
C PHE A 334 2.67 -32.38 14.32
N THR A 335 2.23 -33.45 13.67
CA THR A 335 1.01 -33.49 12.85
C THR A 335 -0.23 -33.30 13.72
N ARG A 336 -0.32 -33.99 14.88
CA ARG A 336 -1.44 -33.84 15.81
C ARG A 336 -1.53 -32.43 16.37
N ASP A 337 -0.40 -31.85 16.77
CA ASP A 337 -0.33 -30.47 17.30
C ASP A 337 -0.78 -29.45 16.27
N ALA A 338 -0.25 -29.52 15.04
CA ALA A 338 -0.64 -28.60 13.98
C ALA A 338 -2.14 -28.69 13.66
N ALA A 339 -2.70 -29.90 13.66
CA ALA A 339 -4.13 -30.12 13.44
C ALA A 339 -4.98 -29.58 14.59
N ALA A 340 -4.58 -29.83 15.84
CA ALA A 340 -5.28 -29.34 17.03
C ALA A 340 -5.27 -27.80 17.12
N GLU A 341 -4.11 -27.17 16.84
CA GLU A 341 -3.96 -25.71 16.79
C GLU A 341 -4.88 -25.11 15.72
N ALA A 342 -4.87 -25.65 14.50
CA ALA A 342 -5.71 -25.14 13.41
C ALA A 342 -7.21 -25.31 13.68
N LEU A 343 -7.63 -26.44 14.28
CA LEU A 343 -9.02 -26.65 14.70
C LEU A 343 -9.42 -25.69 15.86
N ALA A 344 -8.50 -25.36 16.75
CA ALA A 344 -8.77 -24.37 17.79
C ALA A 344 -8.93 -22.96 17.19
N ASP A 345 -8.02 -22.57 16.30
CA ASP A 345 -8.01 -21.26 15.65
C ASP A 345 -9.22 -21.05 14.72
N SER A 346 -9.73 -22.11 14.08
CA SER A 346 -10.94 -22.04 13.25
C SER A 346 -12.25 -22.00 14.05
N GLY A 347 -12.17 -22.09 15.39
CA GLY A 347 -13.32 -22.09 16.28
C GLY A 347 -13.97 -23.47 16.48
N GLU A 348 -13.45 -24.52 15.86
CA GLU A 348 -13.97 -25.90 16.00
C GLU A 348 -13.84 -26.40 17.44
N LEU A 349 -12.81 -25.99 18.19
CA LEU A 349 -12.69 -26.36 19.62
C LEU A 349 -13.85 -25.84 20.47
N ILE A 350 -14.30 -24.60 20.24
CA ILE A 350 -15.43 -24.00 20.96
C ILE A 350 -16.71 -24.72 20.55
N ALA A 351 -16.92 -24.89 19.23
CA ALA A 351 -18.09 -25.59 18.71
C ALA A 351 -18.18 -27.04 19.20
N ALA A 352 -17.05 -27.74 19.35
CA ALA A 352 -16.98 -29.08 19.91
C ALA A 352 -17.38 -29.09 21.40
N ARG A 353 -16.88 -28.15 22.20
CA ARG A 353 -17.25 -28.02 23.62
C ARG A 353 -18.75 -27.79 23.80
N ASP A 354 -19.32 -26.84 23.06
CA ASP A 354 -20.75 -26.52 23.13
C ASP A 354 -21.61 -27.73 22.76
N ARG A 355 -21.21 -28.49 21.73
CA ARG A 355 -21.90 -29.72 21.30
C ARG A 355 -21.85 -30.81 22.37
N LEU A 356 -20.71 -31.00 23.03
CA LEU A 356 -20.58 -31.99 24.11
C LEU A 356 -21.37 -31.57 25.36
N GLU A 357 -21.36 -30.29 25.72
CA GLU A 357 -22.14 -29.76 26.85
C GLU A 357 -23.65 -29.89 26.62
N ALA A 358 -24.11 -29.78 25.38
CA ALA A 358 -25.50 -30.03 24.98
C ALA A 358 -25.88 -31.53 24.96
N GLY A 359 -25.00 -32.43 25.39
CA GLY A 359 -25.22 -33.88 25.43
C GLY A 359 -24.85 -34.61 24.13
N GLY A 360 -24.13 -33.94 23.21
CA GLY A 360 -23.56 -34.56 22.03
C GLY A 360 -22.46 -35.57 22.37
N SER A 361 -22.23 -36.51 21.45
CA SER A 361 -21.24 -37.56 21.63
C SER A 361 -20.44 -37.87 20.37
N ASP A 362 -20.20 -36.87 19.50
CA ASP A 362 -19.36 -37.06 18.31
C ASP A 362 -17.93 -37.42 18.76
N PRO A 363 -17.38 -38.58 18.35
CA PRO A 363 -16.03 -38.97 18.71
C PRO A 363 -14.96 -37.93 18.32
N ARG A 364 -15.19 -37.15 17.25
CA ARG A 364 -14.28 -36.09 16.82
C ARG A 364 -14.20 -34.95 17.83
N ASP A 365 -15.35 -34.55 18.37
CA ASP A 365 -15.45 -33.49 19.37
C ASP A 365 -14.77 -33.92 20.68
N MET A 366 -15.06 -35.16 21.12
CA MET A 366 -14.41 -35.72 22.31
C MET A 366 -12.89 -35.78 22.16
N ARG A 367 -12.40 -36.13 20.96
CA ARG A 367 -10.98 -36.23 20.67
C ARG A 367 -10.30 -34.87 20.68
N LEU A 368 -10.85 -33.88 19.97
CA LEU A 368 -10.30 -32.53 19.93
C LEU A 368 -10.28 -31.91 21.34
N VAL A 369 -11.39 -32.00 22.07
CA VAL A 369 -11.49 -31.49 23.44
C VAL A 369 -10.53 -32.24 24.36
N GLY A 370 -10.45 -33.56 24.25
CA GLY A 370 -9.55 -34.40 25.04
C GLY A 370 -8.08 -34.07 24.81
N TYR A 371 -7.66 -33.89 23.56
CA TYR A 371 -6.29 -33.50 23.19
C TYR A 371 -5.90 -32.17 23.84
N MET A 372 -6.77 -31.16 23.74
CA MET A 372 -6.52 -29.81 24.27
C MET A 372 -6.58 -29.72 25.81
N HIS A 373 -7.06 -30.75 26.50
CA HIS A 373 -7.08 -30.82 27.96
C HIS A 373 -5.89 -31.59 28.54
N GLN A 374 -5.06 -32.24 27.71
CA GLN A 374 -3.84 -32.85 28.21
C GLN A 374 -2.92 -31.72 28.71
N PRO A 375 -2.41 -31.77 29.95
CA PRO A 375 -1.39 -30.83 30.38
C PRO A 375 -0.23 -30.98 29.40
N THR A 376 0.08 -29.92 28.66
CA THR A 376 1.29 -29.87 27.85
C THR A 376 2.44 -30.17 28.80
N GLU A 377 3.01 -31.38 28.69
CA GLU A 377 4.26 -31.67 29.36
C GLU A 377 5.25 -30.67 28.80
N ALA A 378 5.55 -29.65 29.61
CA ALA A 378 6.42 -28.56 29.24
C ALA A 378 7.77 -29.15 28.84
N VAL A 379 8.04 -29.14 27.54
CA VAL A 379 9.37 -29.38 26.97
C VAL A 379 10.29 -28.30 27.55
N ALA A 380 11.23 -28.74 28.38
CA ALA A 380 12.32 -27.97 28.95
C ALA A 380 13.44 -27.71 27.93
#